data_AF-A0AAJ1B2P8-F1
#
_entry.id   AF-A0AAJ1B2P8-F1
#
_cell.length_a   1.000
_cell.length_b   1.000
_cell.length_c   1.000
_cell.angle_alpha   90.00
_cell.angle_beta   90.00
_cell.angle_gamma   90.00
#
_symmetry.space_group_name_H-M   'P 1'
#
loop_
_entity.id
_entity.type
_entity.pdbx_description
1 polymer ?
#
loop_
_entity_poly.entity_id
_entity_poly.type
_entity_poly.pdbx_seq_one_letter_code
_entity_poly.pdbx_strand_id
1 'polypeptide(L)' 'ELKMIFQFEHMSLDKGPNLTYQRPKLADLKVVFERWQTGLNGKAWNALYWDNHDRPRAVSKYGDDSTPFYLEKSAKMLA' A
#
# COMPACT_ATOMS: atom_id res chain seq x y z
N GLU A 1 18.70 18.16 -6.97
CA GLU A 1 17.23 18.15 -6.79
C GLU A 1 16.73 16.71 -6.79
N LEU A 2 15.65 16.41 -6.05
CA LEU A 2 15.12 15.04 -5.92
C LEU A 2 14.27 14.67 -7.15
N LYS A 3 14.36 13.42 -7.59
CA LYS A 3 13.57 12.92 -8.74
C LYS A 3 12.21 12.35 -8.33
N MET A 4 12.11 11.82 -7.10
CA MET A 4 10.97 11.09 -6.55
C MET A 4 10.97 11.20 -5.02
N ILE A 5 9.83 10.97 -4.38
CA ILE A 5 9.71 10.86 -2.91
C ILE A 5 8.88 9.64 -2.51
N PHE A 6 9.10 9.12 -1.30
CA PHE A 6 8.25 8.10 -0.71
C PHE A 6 7.17 8.74 0.18
N GLN A 7 5.92 8.66 -0.25
CA GLN A 7 4.75 8.99 0.57
C GLN A 7 4.34 7.79 1.41
N PHE A 8 3.87 8.03 2.64
CA PHE A 8 3.54 6.99 3.64
C PHE A 8 2.02 6.89 3.91
N GLU A 9 1.20 7.49 3.06
CA GLU A 9 -0.23 7.58 3.28
C GLU A 9 -0.91 6.21 3.19
N HIS A 10 -0.65 5.47 2.12
CA HIS A 10 -1.21 4.12 1.97
C HIS A 10 -0.74 3.19 3.11
N MET A 11 0.47 3.42 3.63
CA MET A 11 1.02 2.68 4.77
C MET A 11 0.30 2.94 6.09
N SER A 12 -0.49 4.01 6.19
CA SER A 12 -1.16 4.41 7.43
C SER A 12 -2.65 4.06 7.45
N LEU A 13 -3.17 3.41 6.40
CA LEU A 13 -4.59 3.07 6.26
C LEU A 13 -5.08 1.97 7.20
N ASP A 14 -4.17 1.27 7.88
CA ASP A 14 -4.47 0.22 8.86
C ASP A 14 -4.60 0.74 10.29
N LYS A 15 -4.37 2.03 10.54
CA LYS A 15 -4.49 2.60 11.89
C LYS A 15 -5.94 2.63 12.34
N GLY A 16 -6.25 1.81 13.34
CA GLY A 16 -7.53 1.78 14.03
C GLY A 16 -7.59 2.73 15.24
N PRO A 17 -8.74 2.84 15.91
CA PRO A 17 -8.88 3.59 17.15
C PRO A 17 -8.00 3.00 18.25
N ASN A 18 -7.57 3.84 19.22
CA ASN A 18 -6.84 3.43 20.42
C ASN A 18 -5.56 2.61 20.14
N LEU A 19 -4.74 3.03 19.16
CA LEU A 19 -3.46 2.36 18.81
C LEU A 19 -3.63 0.91 18.33
N THR A 20 -4.81 0.55 17.83
CA THR A 20 -5.06 -0.75 17.20
C THR A 20 -4.74 -0.73 15.71
N TYR A 21 -4.61 -1.91 15.11
CA TYR A 21 -4.46 -2.07 13.67
C TYR A 21 -5.64 -2.86 13.10
N GLN A 22 -6.16 -2.42 11.95
CA GLN A 22 -7.27 -3.06 11.24
C GLN A 22 -6.89 -3.25 9.78
N ARG A 23 -7.48 -4.25 9.12
CA ARG A 23 -7.26 -4.43 7.67
C ARG A 23 -7.77 -3.19 6.92
N PRO A 24 -6.93 -2.55 6.08
CA PRO A 24 -7.35 -1.43 5.26
C PRO A 24 -8.52 -1.80 4.34
N LYS A 25 -9.46 -0.88 4.14
CA LYS A 25 -10.49 -1.07 3.11
C LYS A 25 -9.88 -0.83 1.73
N LEU A 26 -10.22 -1.68 0.77
CA LEU A 26 -9.78 -1.52 -0.61
C LEU A 26 -10.19 -0.17 -1.22
N ALA A 27 -11.36 0.35 -0.84
CA ALA A 27 -11.83 1.66 -1.30
C ALA A 27 -10.87 2.79 -0.88
N ASP A 28 -10.43 2.80 0.38
CA ASP A 28 -9.53 3.84 0.89
C ASP A 28 -8.15 3.76 0.21
N LEU A 29 -7.64 2.53 -0.01
CA LEU A 29 -6.41 2.30 -0.76
C LEU A 29 -6.48 2.84 -2.19
N LYS A 30 -7.60 2.61 -2.89
CA LYS A 30 -7.83 3.13 -4.24
C LYS A 30 -7.86 4.65 -4.28
N VAL A 31 -8.54 5.28 -3.32
CA VAL A 31 -8.59 6.76 -3.21
C VAL A 31 -7.19 7.34 -3.04
N VAL A 32 -6.37 6.77 -2.16
CA VAL A 32 -4.98 7.23 -1.97
C VAL A 32 -4.17 7.07 -3.26
N PHE A 33 -4.24 5.91 -3.90
CA PHE A 33 -3.48 5.65 -5.13
C PHE A 33 -3.90 6.56 -6.28
N GLU A 34 -5.21 6.74 -6.49
CA GLU A 34 -5.74 7.64 -7.50
C GLU A 34 -5.27 9.09 -7.27
N ARG A 35 -5.30 9.56 -6.03
CA ARG A 35 -4.86 10.92 -5.69
C ARG A 35 -3.39 11.16 -6.01
N TRP A 36 -2.51 10.22 -5.68
CA TRP A 36 -1.08 10.35 -5.98
C TRP A 36 -0.80 10.21 -7.48
N GLN A 37 -1.47 9.29 -8.17
CA GLN A 37 -1.32 9.11 -9.62
C GLN A 37 -1.77 10.36 -10.38
N THR A 38 -2.98 10.83 -10.12
CA THR A 38 -3.55 11.99 -10.83
C THR A 38 -2.91 13.31 -10.40
N GLY A 39 -2.60 13.47 -9.11
CA GLY A 39 -2.01 14.70 -8.56
C GLY A 39 -0.61 15.02 -9.10
N LEU A 40 0.19 13.98 -9.38
CA LEU A 40 1.54 14.14 -9.94
C LEU A 40 1.61 13.99 -11.46
N ASN A 41 0.51 13.63 -12.12
CA ASN A 41 0.48 13.43 -13.56
C ASN A 41 0.96 14.69 -14.32
N GLY A 42 1.98 14.52 -15.17
CA GLY A 42 2.60 15.60 -15.94
C GLY A 42 3.39 16.63 -15.13
N LYS A 43 3.54 16.44 -13.81
CA LYS A 43 4.21 17.39 -12.90
C LYS A 43 5.42 16.81 -12.19
N ALA A 44 5.37 15.53 -11.82
CA ALA A 44 6.42 14.86 -11.06
C ALA A 44 6.39 13.34 -11.30
N TRP A 45 7.25 12.59 -10.61
CA TRP A 45 7.35 11.14 -10.73
C TRP A 45 7.06 10.43 -9.40
N ASN A 46 6.11 9.48 -9.41
CA ASN A 46 5.71 8.70 -8.23
C ASN A 46 6.68 7.55 -7.95
N ALA A 47 7.00 7.35 -6.67
CA ALA A 47 7.61 6.11 -6.21
C ALA A 47 6.53 5.09 -5.88
N LEU A 48 6.55 3.95 -6.57
CA LEU A 48 5.65 2.83 -6.34
C LEU A 48 6.37 1.79 -5.50
N TYR A 49 5.83 1.47 -4.33
CA TYR A 49 6.38 0.47 -3.42
C TYR A 49 5.27 -0.06 -2.52
N TRP A 50 5.46 -1.30 -2.07
CA TRP A 50 4.60 -1.98 -1.11
C TRP A 50 5.29 -2.25 0.21
N ASP A 51 6.58 -2.62 0.12
CA ASP A 51 7.38 -3.07 1.25
C ASP A 51 8.64 -2.20 1.38
N ASN A 52 9.13 -2.13 2.61
CA ASN A 52 10.49 -1.71 2.94
C ASN A 52 10.87 -2.35 4.30
N HIS A 53 12.02 -1.99 4.88
CA HIS A 53 12.50 -2.58 6.14
C HIS A 53 11.68 -2.20 7.38
N ASP A 54 10.89 -1.12 7.31
CA ASP A 54 10.08 -0.60 8.41
C ASP A 54 8.60 -1.04 8.36
N ARG A 55 8.21 -1.76 7.30
CA ARG A 55 6.81 -2.12 7.03
C ARG A 55 6.61 -3.63 7.03
N PRO A 56 5.48 -4.12 7.57
CA PRO A 56 5.11 -5.53 7.46
C PRO A 56 4.88 -5.92 5.99
N ARG A 57 4.96 -7.22 5.69
CA ARG A 57 4.77 -7.74 4.33
C ARG A 57 3.40 -7.36 3.76
N ALA A 58 3.41 -6.81 2.56
CA ALA A 58 2.20 -6.36 1.89
C ALA A 58 1.17 -7.47 1.66
N VAL A 59 1.58 -8.71 1.42
CA VAL A 59 0.64 -9.83 1.26
C VAL A 59 -0.16 -10.10 2.53
N SER A 60 0.44 -9.96 3.72
CA SER A 60 -0.26 -10.09 5.00
C SER A 60 -1.21 -8.91 5.25
N LYS A 61 -0.84 -7.70 4.79
CA LYS A 61 -1.59 -6.46 5.03
C LYS A 61 -2.75 -6.26 4.05
N TYR A 62 -2.52 -6.48 2.76
CA TYR A 62 -3.45 -6.17 1.67
C TYR A 62 -3.92 -7.41 0.90
N GLY A 63 -3.24 -8.55 1.06
CA GLY A 63 -3.59 -9.83 0.43
C GLY A 63 -4.20 -10.83 1.41
N ASP A 64 -3.93 -12.11 1.17
CA ASP A 64 -4.36 -13.21 2.02
C ASP A 64 -3.26 -14.26 2.10
N ASP A 65 -2.67 -14.40 3.29
CA ASP A 65 -1.61 -15.36 3.62
C ASP A 65 -2.10 -16.53 4.49
N SER A 66 -3.42 -16.72 4.60
CA SER A 66 -4.03 -17.75 5.45
C SER A 66 -3.76 -19.18 5.00
N THR A 67 -3.48 -19.38 3.71
CA THR A 67 -3.12 -20.69 3.13
C THR A 67 -2.04 -20.54 2.06
N PRO A 68 -1.26 -21.59 1.75
CA PRO A 68 -0.27 -21.55 0.66
C PRO A 68 -0.88 -21.14 -0.69
N PHE A 69 -2.11 -21.59 -0.97
CA PHE A 69 -2.83 -21.26 -2.20
C PHE A 69 -3.18 -19.77 -2.30
N TYR A 70 -3.73 -19.18 -1.22
CA TYR A 70 -4.07 -17.76 -1.20
C TYR A 70 -2.84 -16.88 -1.12
N LEU A 71 -1.78 -17.30 -0.41
CA LEU A 71 -0.51 -16.61 -0.37
C LEU A 71 0.06 -16.43 -1.78
N GLU A 72 0.13 -17.51 -2.56
CA GLU A 72 0.65 -17.44 -3.93
C GLU A 72 -0.18 -16.51 -4.82
N LYS A 73 -1.51 -16.67 -4.79
CA LYS A 73 -2.40 -15.88 -5.65
C LYS A 73 -2.43 -14.40 -5.27
N SER A 74 -2.51 -14.09 -3.98
CA SER A 74 -2.60 -12.71 -3.51
C SER A 74 -1.26 -11.99 -3.62
N ALA A 75 -0.13 -12.67 -3.42
CA ALA A 75 1.19 -12.11 -3.69
C ALA A 75 1.35 -11.75 -5.18
N LYS A 76 0.92 -12.62 -6.10
CA LYS A 76 0.93 -12.34 -7.55
C LYS A 76 -0.01 -11.20 -7.94
N MET A 77 -1.15 -11.06 -7.27
CA MET A 77 -2.10 -9.95 -7.54
C MET A 77 -1.50 -8.59 -7.16
N LEU A 78 -0.65 -8.53 -6.13
CA LEU A 78 0.00 -7.30 -5.68
C LEU A 78 1.25 -6.91 -6.49
N ALA A 79 1.76 -7.80 -7.34
CA ALA A 79 3.04 -7.65 -8.05
C ALA A 79 2.90 -7.17 -9.50
#